data_AF-A0A7S2DUE3-F1
#
_entry.id   AF-A0A7S2DUE3-F1
#
_cell.length_a   1.000
_cell.length_b   1.000
_cell.length_c   1.000
_cell.angle_alpha   90.00
_cell.angle_beta   90.00
_cell.angle_gamma   90.00
#
_symmetry.space_group_name_H-M   'P 1'
#
loop_
_entity.id
_entity.type
_entity.pdbx_description
1 polymer ?
#
loop_
_entity_poly.entity_id
_entity_poly.type
_entity_poly.pdbx_seq_one_letter_code
_entity_poly.pdbx_strand_id
1 'polypeptide(L)'
;MSLLRRAAQAGSRALAARGVSTAVVTASQETMSQKCWRWLDITGFLTKWHSRRAWILDLDPPSRAASVMMTEYERKLLLWLTWMNIFFFPISLWYWYGQFTHLSSKPPIPLMPEYQYMNGRKRDFSFHGGRWNDCKECRWLELECKKMCFDRIREQGREVMGYRRPRSQTIGFH
;
A
#
# COMPACT_ATOMS: atom_id res chain seq x y z
N MET A 1 -64.43 -11.89 -26.88
CA MET A 1 -63.11 -11.40 -27.34
C MET A 1 -62.48 -10.27 -26.49
N SER A 2 -63.16 -9.73 -25.47
CA SER A 2 -62.64 -8.63 -24.62
C SER A 2 -61.65 -9.07 -23.53
N LEU A 3 -61.72 -10.33 -23.08
CA LEU A 3 -60.86 -10.85 -22.00
C LEU A 3 -59.41 -11.11 -22.44
N LEU A 4 -59.20 -11.56 -23.68
CA LEU A 4 -57.86 -11.77 -24.25
C LEU A 4 -57.08 -10.47 -24.45
N ARG A 5 -57.75 -9.37 -24.81
CA ARG A 5 -57.13 -8.04 -24.90
C ARG A 5 -56.68 -7.50 -23.55
N ARG A 6 -57.44 -7.75 -22.48
CA ARG A 6 -57.06 -7.36 -21.11
C ARG A 6 -55.90 -8.19 -20.57
N ALA A 7 -55.85 -9.49 -20.86
CA ALA A 7 -54.72 -10.34 -20.50
C ALA A 7 -53.43 -9.94 -21.25
N ALA A 8 -53.53 -9.59 -22.53
CA ALA A 8 -52.40 -9.10 -23.32
C ALA A 8 -51.89 -7.72 -22.85
N GLN A 9 -52.80 -6.81 -22.45
CA GLN A 9 -52.42 -5.51 -21.87
C GLN A 9 -51.86 -5.60 -20.44
N ALA A 10 -52.31 -6.58 -19.65
CA ALA A 10 -51.74 -6.84 -18.32
C ALA A 10 -50.35 -7.51 -18.43
N GLY A 11 -50.18 -8.45 -19.37
CA GLY A 11 -48.91 -9.11 -19.65
C GLY A 11 -47.84 -8.15 -20.21
N SER A 12 -48.23 -7.23 -21.09
CA SER A 12 -47.30 -6.23 -21.64
C SER A 12 -46.85 -5.19 -20.61
N ARG A 13 -47.72 -4.80 -19.66
CA ARG A 13 -47.33 -3.94 -18.52
C ARG A 13 -46.42 -4.66 -17.52
N ALA A 14 -46.65 -5.95 -17.26
CA ALA A 14 -45.82 -6.74 -16.34
C ALA A 14 -44.42 -7.04 -16.90
N LEU A 15 -44.27 -7.14 -18.23
CA LEU A 15 -42.98 -7.35 -18.89
C LEU A 15 -42.20 -6.05 -19.11
N ALA A 16 -42.87 -4.93 -19.43
CA ALA A 16 -42.22 -3.63 -19.56
C ALA A 16 -41.72 -3.06 -18.22
N ALA A 17 -42.37 -3.40 -17.10
CA ALA A 17 -42.01 -2.91 -15.77
C ALA A 17 -40.84 -3.66 -15.11
N ARG A 18 -40.42 -4.82 -15.64
CA ARG A 18 -39.32 -5.63 -15.07
C ARG A 18 -37.95 -5.36 -15.70
N GLY A 19 -37.88 -4.60 -16.79
CA GLY A 19 -36.62 -4.33 -17.51
C GLY A 19 -36.22 -2.86 -17.59
N VAL A 20 -37.11 -1.92 -17.27
CA VAL A 20 -36.75 -0.50 -17.17
C VAL A 20 -36.33 -0.23 -15.74
N SER A 21 -35.02 -0.14 -15.53
CA SER A 21 -34.43 0.28 -14.25
C SER A 21 -35.26 1.42 -13.65
N THR A 22 -35.81 1.21 -12.46
CA THR A 22 -36.50 2.26 -11.68
C THR A 22 -35.65 3.52 -11.55
N ALA A 23 -34.32 3.38 -11.66
CA ALA A 23 -33.35 4.47 -11.72
C ALA A 23 -33.51 5.45 -12.91
N VAL A 24 -34.01 5.00 -14.06
CA VAL A 24 -34.21 5.87 -15.25
C VAL A 24 -35.51 6.67 -15.13
N VAL A 25 -36.55 6.04 -14.57
CA VAL A 25 -37.84 6.70 -14.33
C VAL A 25 -37.71 7.73 -13.20
N THR A 26 -36.96 7.44 -12.13
CA THR A 26 -36.67 8.43 -11.08
C THR A 26 -35.80 9.58 -11.58
N ALA A 27 -34.78 9.32 -12.41
CA ALA A 27 -33.89 10.36 -12.92
C ALA A 27 -34.59 11.46 -13.73
N SER A 28 -35.70 11.15 -14.40
CA SER A 28 -36.49 12.12 -15.18
C SER A 28 -37.44 12.99 -14.34
N GLN A 29 -37.75 12.57 -13.11
CA GLN A 29 -38.67 13.27 -12.19
C GLN A 29 -37.96 13.78 -10.92
N GLU A 30 -36.64 13.62 -10.82
CA GLU A 30 -35.83 14.05 -9.67
C GLU A 30 -35.75 15.58 -9.58
N THR A 31 -35.91 16.12 -8.36
CA THR A 31 -35.66 17.53 -8.10
C THR A 31 -34.17 17.85 -8.20
N MET A 32 -33.82 19.11 -8.47
CA MET A 32 -32.41 19.53 -8.56
C MET A 32 -31.61 19.21 -7.29
N SER A 33 -32.24 19.26 -6.11
CA SER A 33 -31.59 18.90 -4.85
C SER A 33 -31.29 17.40 -4.75
N GLN A 34 -32.22 16.53 -5.16
CA GLN A 34 -32.01 15.07 -5.21
C GLN A 34 -30.87 14.72 -6.16
N LYS A 35 -30.80 15.41 -7.30
CA LYS A 35 -29.70 15.26 -8.25
C LYS A 35 -28.36 15.66 -7.64
N CYS A 36 -28.29 16.78 -6.92
CA CYS A 36 -27.07 17.19 -6.21
C CYS A 36 -26.64 16.17 -5.16
N TRP A 37 -27.57 15.65 -4.34
CA TRP A 37 -27.26 14.62 -3.35
C TRP A 37 -26.71 13.33 -3.97
N ARG A 38 -27.22 12.94 -5.15
CA ARG A 38 -26.70 11.79 -5.89
C ARG A 38 -25.29 12.01 -6.41
N TRP A 39 -24.98 13.23 -6.87
CA TRP A 39 -23.63 13.61 -7.33
C TRP A 39 -22.62 13.79 -6.20
N LEU A 40 -23.07 14.20 -5.02
CA LEU A 40 -22.22 14.22 -3.83
C LEU A 40 -21.86 12.81 -3.35
N ASP A 41 -22.68 11.81 -3.68
CA ASP A 41 -22.52 10.43 -3.21
C ASP A 41 -22.26 9.41 -4.33
N ILE A 42 -21.49 9.78 -5.35
CA ILE A 42 -21.16 8.87 -6.48
C ILE A 42 -20.48 7.58 -6.00
N THR A 43 -19.61 7.68 -4.99
CA THR A 43 -18.89 6.54 -4.41
C THR A 43 -19.72 5.80 -3.35
N GLY A 44 -20.91 6.30 -3.01
CA GLY A 44 -21.76 5.78 -1.96
C GLY A 44 -21.21 5.99 -0.55
N PHE A 45 -20.22 6.88 -0.37
CA PHE A 45 -19.62 7.17 0.94
C PHE A 45 -20.63 7.68 1.96
N LEU A 46 -21.47 8.66 1.61
CA LEU A 46 -22.49 9.23 2.50
C LEU A 46 -23.58 8.19 2.81
N THR A 47 -24.02 7.42 1.81
CA THR A 47 -24.97 6.32 1.99
C THR A 47 -24.41 5.26 2.95
N LYS A 48 -23.15 4.85 2.78
CA LYS A 48 -22.49 3.90 3.68
C LYS A 48 -22.26 4.49 5.06
N TRP A 49 -21.98 5.79 5.18
CA TRP A 49 -21.79 6.46 6.48
C TRP A 49 -23.04 6.37 7.36
N HIS A 50 -24.21 6.63 6.78
CA HIS A 50 -25.48 6.60 7.51
C HIS A 50 -26.12 5.21 7.61
N SER A 51 -25.91 4.31 6.65
CA SER A 51 -26.54 2.99 6.61
C SER A 51 -25.53 1.86 6.77
N ARG A 52 -25.58 1.17 7.93
CA ARG A 52 -24.80 -0.06 8.14
C ARG A 52 -25.17 -1.15 7.14
N ARG A 53 -26.45 -1.27 6.78
CA ARG A 53 -26.92 -2.27 5.81
C ARG A 53 -26.28 -2.06 4.44
N ALA A 54 -26.22 -0.83 3.97
CA ALA A 54 -25.62 -0.51 2.69
C ALA A 54 -24.12 -0.84 2.68
N TRP A 55 -23.43 -0.59 3.79
CA TRP A 55 -22.02 -0.95 3.96
C TRP A 55 -21.80 -2.47 3.97
N ILE A 56 -22.58 -3.24 4.73
CA ILE A 56 -22.45 -4.72 4.78
C ILE A 56 -22.72 -5.35 3.42
N LEU A 57 -23.69 -4.83 2.66
CA LEU A 57 -24.00 -5.36 1.33
C LEU A 57 -22.89 -5.12 0.29
N ASP A 58 -21.98 -4.17 0.55
CA ASP A 58 -20.86 -3.83 -0.32
C ASP A 58 -19.61 -4.70 -0.04
N LEU A 59 -19.52 -5.28 1.16
CA LEU A 59 -18.42 -6.16 1.56
C LEU A 59 -18.45 -7.51 0.83
N ASP A 60 -17.29 -8.16 0.70
CA ASP A 60 -17.21 -9.53 0.21
C ASP A 60 -17.88 -10.53 1.17
N PRO A 61 -18.41 -11.67 0.70
CA PRO A 61 -19.08 -12.66 1.54
C PRO A 61 -18.33 -13.07 2.82
N PRO A 62 -17.01 -13.35 2.82
CA PRO A 62 -16.29 -13.68 4.05
C PRO A 62 -16.15 -12.49 5.01
N SER A 63 -15.95 -11.27 4.48
CA SER A 63 -15.79 -10.08 5.32
C SER A 63 -17.12 -9.59 5.90
N ARG A 64 -18.26 -9.91 5.26
CA ARG A 64 -19.61 -9.68 5.82
C ARG A 64 -19.80 -10.39 7.15
N ALA A 65 -19.39 -11.65 7.26
CA ALA A 65 -19.55 -12.41 8.50
C ALA A 65 -18.74 -11.79 9.65
N ALA A 66 -17.50 -11.36 9.39
CA ALA A 66 -16.66 -10.68 10.37
C ALA A 66 -17.19 -9.28 10.73
N SER A 67 -17.79 -8.56 9.77
CA SER A 67 -18.32 -7.20 9.96
C SER A 67 -19.50 -7.09 10.93
N VAL A 68 -20.13 -8.22 11.29
CA VAL A 68 -21.17 -8.27 12.32
C VAL A 68 -20.58 -7.97 13.71
N MET A 69 -19.34 -8.38 13.95
CA MET A 69 -18.66 -8.17 15.24
C MET A 69 -18.11 -6.76 15.43
N MET A 70 -18.12 -5.93 14.38
CA MET A 70 -17.63 -4.55 14.45
C MET A 70 -18.64 -3.61 15.10
N THR A 71 -18.13 -2.68 15.90
CA THR A 71 -18.90 -1.59 16.48
C THR A 71 -19.18 -0.49 15.45
N GLU A 72 -20.18 0.37 15.72
CA GLU A 72 -20.47 1.53 14.86
C GLU A 72 -19.30 2.52 14.77
N TYR A 73 -18.51 2.64 15.83
CA TYR A 73 -17.31 3.49 15.84
C TYR A 73 -16.24 2.95 14.89
N GLU A 74 -15.90 1.66 15.00
CA GLU A 74 -14.89 1.02 14.13
C GLU A 74 -15.29 1.07 12.66
N ARG A 75 -16.58 0.86 12.36
CA ARG A 75 -17.12 1.00 11.00
C ARG A 75 -16.88 2.40 10.42
N LYS A 76 -17.24 3.44 11.17
CA LYS A 76 -17.06 4.84 10.74
C LYS A 76 -15.58 5.20 10.64
N LEU A 77 -14.75 4.70 11.55
CA LEU A 77 -13.30 4.89 11.48
C LEU A 77 -12.72 4.26 10.21
N LEU A 78 -13.11 3.03 9.86
CA LEU A 78 -12.66 2.37 8.63
C LEU A 78 -13.11 3.13 7.39
N LEU A 79 -14.38 3.54 7.31
CA LEU A 79 -14.89 4.36 6.22
C LEU A 79 -14.10 5.66 6.08
N TRP A 80 -13.83 6.35 7.20
CA TRP A 80 -13.04 7.57 7.22
C TRP A 80 -11.60 7.36 6.72
N LEU A 81 -10.94 6.27 7.14
CA LEU A 81 -9.60 5.92 6.68
C LEU A 81 -9.57 5.63 5.18
N THR A 82 -10.58 4.92 4.64
CA THR A 82 -10.70 4.70 3.20
C THR A 82 -10.89 6.02 2.45
N TRP A 83 -11.74 6.91 2.95
CA TRP A 83 -11.94 8.23 2.36
C TRP A 83 -10.66 9.07 2.35
N MET A 84 -9.94 9.09 3.47
CA MET A 84 -8.64 9.77 3.55
C MET A 84 -7.63 9.20 2.57
N ASN A 85 -7.61 7.88 2.38
CA ASN A 85 -6.77 7.27 1.35
C ASN A 85 -7.14 7.76 -0.05
N ILE A 86 -8.42 7.74 -0.41
CA ILE A 86 -8.89 8.20 -1.72
C ILE A 86 -8.55 9.67 -1.95
N PHE A 87 -8.63 10.51 -0.91
CA PHE A 87 -8.29 11.92 -0.98
C PHE A 87 -6.78 12.17 -1.13
N PHE A 88 -5.95 11.49 -0.35
CA PHE A 88 -4.50 11.69 -0.35
C PHE A 88 -3.76 10.95 -1.47
N PHE A 89 -4.32 9.89 -2.02
CA PHE A 89 -3.73 9.12 -3.12
C PHE A 89 -3.41 9.94 -4.38
N PRO A 90 -4.31 10.78 -4.94
CA PRO A 90 -3.95 11.61 -6.09
C PRO A 90 -2.88 12.65 -5.75
N ILE A 91 -2.89 13.19 -4.52
CA ILE A 91 -1.87 14.14 -4.05
C ILE A 91 -0.50 13.46 -3.99
N SER A 92 -0.44 12.26 -3.42
CA SER A 92 0.82 11.49 -3.34
C SER A 92 1.31 11.08 -4.73
N LEU A 93 0.42 10.69 -5.64
CA LEU A 93 0.73 10.43 -7.05
C LEU A 93 1.29 11.65 -7.77
N TRP A 94 0.73 12.84 -7.52
CA TRP A 94 1.23 14.09 -8.08
C TRP A 94 2.66 14.39 -7.61
N TYR A 95 2.91 14.30 -6.29
CA TYR A 95 4.25 14.46 -5.75
C TYR A 95 5.22 13.42 -6.29
N TRP A 96 4.79 12.16 -6.37
CA TRP A 96 5.57 11.06 -6.91
C TRP A 96 5.96 11.34 -8.36
N TYR A 97 5.00 11.67 -9.21
CA TYR A 97 5.24 12.05 -10.60
C TYR A 97 6.24 13.21 -10.70
N GLY A 98 6.09 14.26 -9.88
CA GLY A 98 7.04 15.39 -9.83
C GLY A 98 8.46 14.99 -9.41
N GLN A 99 8.62 14.01 -8.52
CA GLN A 99 9.95 13.51 -8.15
C GLN A 99 10.59 12.69 -9.28
N PHE A 100 9.81 11.90 -10.01
CA PHE A 100 10.31 11.10 -11.13
C PHE A 100 10.74 11.96 -12.31
N THR A 101 9.98 13.01 -12.63
CA THR A 101 10.38 13.96 -13.67
C THR A 101 11.67 14.69 -13.28
N HIS A 102 11.79 15.15 -12.04
CA HIS A 102 13.01 15.76 -11.52
C HIS A 102 14.20 14.79 -11.46
N LEU A 103 13.98 13.50 -11.20
CA LEU A 103 15.05 12.50 -11.25
C LEU A 103 15.50 12.22 -12.69
N SER A 104 14.55 12.16 -13.62
CA SER A 104 14.82 11.92 -15.04
C SER A 104 15.55 13.07 -15.74
N SER A 105 15.38 14.31 -15.25
CA SER A 105 16.06 15.49 -15.81
C SER A 105 17.48 15.68 -15.25
N LYS A 106 17.86 14.97 -14.18
CA LYS A 106 19.23 15.03 -13.66
C LYS A 106 20.16 14.31 -14.63
N PRO A 107 21.30 14.92 -15.02
CA PRO A 107 22.29 14.24 -15.85
C PRO A 107 22.80 12.99 -15.12
N PRO A 108 23.27 11.97 -15.87
CA PRO A 108 23.87 10.79 -15.27
C PRO A 108 25.02 11.23 -14.36
N ILE A 109 24.92 10.87 -13.08
CA ILE A 109 25.96 11.15 -12.09
C ILE A 109 27.23 10.44 -12.58
N PRO A 110 28.40 11.11 -12.61
CA PRO A 110 29.64 10.45 -12.99
C PRO A 110 29.83 9.19 -12.15
N LEU A 111 30.25 8.10 -12.80
CA LEU A 111 30.58 6.88 -12.08
C LEU A 111 31.59 7.24 -10.99
N MET A 112 31.23 6.96 -9.73
CA MET A 112 32.18 7.15 -8.64
C MET A 112 33.40 6.27 -8.94
N PRO A 113 34.62 6.75 -8.68
CA PRO A 113 35.81 5.92 -8.86
C PRO A 113 35.61 4.62 -8.08
N GLU A 114 35.76 3.50 -8.77
CA GLU A 114 35.56 2.20 -8.16
C GLU A 114 36.70 1.94 -7.19
N TYR A 115 36.41 2.11 -5.90
CA TYR A 115 37.29 1.64 -4.85
C TYR A 115 37.23 0.11 -4.84
N GLN A 116 38.39 -0.56 -4.77
CA GLN A 116 38.60 -2.02 -4.86
C GLN A 116 37.67 -2.91 -4.00
N TYR A 117 36.91 -2.34 -3.06
CA TYR A 117 36.10 -3.05 -2.08
C TYR A 117 34.63 -2.58 -2.02
N MET A 118 34.27 -1.59 -2.85
CA MET A 118 32.93 -0.99 -2.85
C MET A 118 31.99 -1.68 -3.83
N ASN A 119 32.47 -2.44 -4.83
CA ASN A 119 31.65 -3.13 -5.84
C ASN A 119 30.51 -2.23 -6.37
N GLY A 120 30.85 -1.01 -6.79
CA GLY A 120 29.86 -0.02 -7.25
C GLY A 120 28.90 0.54 -6.19
N ARG A 121 29.07 0.23 -4.90
CA ARG A 121 28.26 0.80 -3.80
C ARG A 121 28.73 2.21 -3.44
N LYS A 122 27.78 3.09 -3.11
CA LYS A 122 28.06 4.48 -2.69
C LYS A 122 28.61 4.62 -1.27
N ARG A 123 28.34 3.66 -0.38
CA ARG A 123 28.83 3.65 1.01
C ARG A 123 29.32 2.26 1.37
N ASP A 124 30.36 2.21 2.20
CA ASP A 124 30.80 0.95 2.77
C ASP A 124 29.85 0.57 3.90
N PHE A 125 29.09 -0.51 3.70
CA PHE A 125 28.21 -1.07 4.73
C PHE A 125 28.94 -2.10 5.62
N SER A 126 30.27 -2.21 5.50
CA SER A 126 31.09 -3.06 6.36
C SER A 126 30.97 -2.74 7.86
N PHE A 127 30.47 -1.54 8.21
CA PHE A 127 30.20 -1.13 9.58
C PHE A 127 29.05 -1.92 10.27
N HIS A 128 28.00 -2.32 9.55
CA HIS A 128 26.79 -2.89 10.17
C HIS A 128 26.80 -4.42 10.35
N GLY A 129 27.77 -5.12 9.78
CA GLY A 129 27.88 -6.58 9.91
C GLY A 129 29.29 -7.08 10.16
N GLY A 130 30.28 -6.18 10.20
CA GLY A 130 31.68 -6.54 10.11
C GLY A 130 31.99 -7.29 8.82
N ARG A 131 33.26 -7.37 8.45
CA ARG A 131 33.73 -8.23 7.36
C ARG A 131 33.72 -9.72 7.74
N TRP A 132 32.79 -10.14 8.61
CA TRP A 132 32.66 -11.51 9.12
C TRP A 132 32.35 -12.53 8.03
N ASN A 133 31.77 -12.07 6.92
CA ASN A 133 31.45 -12.87 5.74
C ASN A 133 32.56 -12.90 4.68
N ASP A 134 33.66 -12.15 4.85
CA ASP A 134 34.82 -12.24 3.96
C ASP A 134 35.65 -13.51 4.27
N CYS A 135 35.56 -14.00 5.50
CA CYS A 135 36.21 -15.22 5.99
C CYS A 135 35.30 -16.45 5.89
N LYS A 136 34.80 -16.77 4.68
CA LYS A 136 33.89 -17.92 4.45
C LYS A 136 34.57 -19.28 4.60
N GLU A 137 35.89 -19.32 4.54
CA GLU A 137 36.71 -20.53 4.70
C GLU A 137 36.62 -21.09 6.13
N CYS A 138 36.31 -20.25 7.11
CA CYS A 138 36.20 -20.62 8.51
C CYS A 138 34.74 -20.83 8.90
N ARG A 139 34.46 -21.88 9.69
CA ARG A 139 33.13 -22.06 10.30
C ARG A 139 32.86 -20.91 11.27
N TRP A 140 31.59 -20.50 11.41
CA TRP A 140 31.21 -19.33 12.21
C TRP A 140 31.79 -19.30 13.63
N LEU A 141 31.90 -20.47 14.27
CA LEU A 141 32.36 -20.61 15.67
C LEU A 141 33.88 -20.82 15.83
N GLU A 142 34.64 -20.95 14.74
CA GLU A 142 36.09 -21.18 14.79
C GLU A 142 36.84 -19.86 14.89
N LEU A 143 36.97 -19.36 16.12
CA LEU A 143 37.52 -18.03 16.43
C LEU A 143 39.01 -17.90 16.03
N GLU A 144 39.79 -18.98 16.08
CA GLU A 144 41.21 -18.98 15.71
C GLU A 144 41.43 -18.85 14.21
N CYS A 145 40.71 -19.64 13.40
CA CYS A 145 40.69 -19.53 11.95
C CYS A 145 40.24 -18.11 11.53
N LYS A 146 39.19 -17.61 12.19
CA LYS A 146 38.64 -16.29 11.90
C LYS A 146 39.60 -15.15 12.26
N LYS A 147 40.37 -15.28 13.34
CA LYS A 147 41.41 -14.33 13.72
C LYS A 147 42.49 -14.24 12.64
N MET A 148 43.01 -15.38 12.18
CA MET A 148 44.04 -15.42 11.12
C MET A 148 43.55 -14.77 9.82
N CYS A 149 42.29 -15.01 9.44
CA CYS A 149 41.70 -14.38 8.27
C CYS A 149 41.56 -12.85 8.45
N PHE A 150 41.13 -12.38 9.63
CA PHE A 150 41.05 -10.95 9.90
C PHE A 150 42.42 -10.26 9.98
N ASP A 151 43.45 -10.95 10.45
CA ASP A 151 44.83 -10.45 10.44
C ASP A 151 45.36 -10.27 9.01
N ARG A 152 45.10 -11.23 8.10
CA ARG A 152 45.40 -11.07 6.66
C ARG A 152 44.62 -9.93 6.01
N ILE A 153 43.33 -9.77 6.35
CA ILE A 153 42.50 -8.67 5.82
C ILE A 153 43.09 -7.31 6.24
N ARG A 154 43.63 -7.24 7.45
CA ARG A 154 44.22 -6.06 8.05
C ARG A 154 45.61 -5.73 7.49
N GLU A 155 46.43 -6.73 7.16
CA GLU A 155 47.71 -6.54 6.45
C GLU A 155 47.49 -5.89 5.07
N GLN A 156 46.34 -6.11 4.47
CA GLN A 156 45.93 -5.46 3.22
C GLN A 156 45.41 -4.02 3.43
N GLY A 157 45.60 -3.44 4.62
CA GLY A 157 45.21 -2.06 4.95
C GLY A 157 43.71 -1.85 5.13
N ARG A 158 42.94 -2.92 5.36
CA ARG A 158 41.47 -2.87 5.43
C ARG A 158 41.01 -2.73 6.87
N GLU A 159 40.10 -1.79 7.12
CA GLU A 159 39.53 -1.59 8.45
C GLU A 159 38.56 -2.73 8.80
N VAL A 160 38.88 -3.46 9.87
CA VAL A 160 38.06 -4.56 10.38
C VAL A 160 37.57 -4.18 11.78
N MET A 161 36.26 -4.12 11.95
CA MET A 161 35.63 -4.05 13.27
C MET A 161 35.63 -5.45 13.90
N GLY A 162 36.53 -5.73 14.84
CA GLY A 162 36.62 -7.02 15.54
C GLY A 162 37.98 -7.29 16.19
N TYR A 163 38.04 -8.30 17.08
CA TYR A 163 39.17 -8.92 17.85
C TYR A 163 40.29 -8.04 18.46
N ARG A 164 40.32 -6.73 18.19
CA ARG A 164 41.26 -5.73 18.71
C ARG A 164 40.63 -4.83 19.77
N ARG A 165 39.31 -4.72 19.79
CA ARG A 165 38.62 -3.97 20.85
C ARG A 165 38.69 -4.81 22.13
N PRO A 166 39.23 -4.29 23.24
CA PRO A 166 39.12 -4.97 24.52
C PRO A 166 37.64 -5.22 24.80
N ARG A 167 37.32 -6.39 25.37
CA ARG A 167 35.94 -6.84 25.70
C ARG A 167 35.13 -5.83 26.52
N SER A 168 35.76 -4.79 27.06
CA SER A 168 35.17 -3.76 27.92
C SER A 168 34.58 -2.54 27.19
N GLN A 169 34.74 -2.40 25.86
CA GLN A 169 34.03 -1.35 25.12
C GLN A 169 32.78 -1.92 24.46
N THR A 170 31.81 -2.26 25.30
CA THR A 170 30.39 -2.17 24.93
C THR A 170 30.12 -0.79 24.37
N ILE A 171 29.39 -0.77 23.26
CA ILE A 171 28.79 0.37 22.57
C ILE A 171 28.44 1.49 23.57
N GLY A 172 29.35 2.46 23.70
CA GLY A 172 29.04 3.78 24.23
C GLY A 172 28.56 4.60 23.05
N PHE A 173 27.28 4.94 23.05
CA PHE A 173 26.77 6.01 22.21
C PHE A 173 27.50 7.29 22.61
N HIS A 174 28.30 7.83 21.69
CA HIS A 174 28.68 9.23 21.62
C HIS A 174 28.25 9.77 20.26
#